data_AF-A0A2D6MF45-F1
#
_entry.id   AF-A0A2D6MF45-F1
#
_cell.length_a   1.000
_cell.length_b   1.000
_cell.length_c   1.000
_cell.angle_alpha   90.00
_cell.angle_beta   90.00
_cell.angle_gamma   90.00
#
_symmetry.space_group_name_H-M   'P 1'
#
loop_
_entity.id
_entity.type
_entity.pdbx_description
1 polymer ?
#
loop_
_entity_poly.entity_id
_entity_poly.type
_entity_poly.pdbx_seq_one_letter_code
_entity_poly.pdbx_strand_id
1 'polypeptide(L)'
;EHAHWTGAADRLNREGIVKFSGFGSQVYAYEELVAEIGAAFTCAYLGVKREGLMDNHVAYLANWRKALKDDPTVIQRAANEAGKVMRYLINKGEGSGR
;
A
#
# COMPACT_ATOMS: atom_id res chain seq x y z
N GLU A 1 2.68 -6.46 6.37
CA GLU A 1 2.71 -7.90 6.02
C GLU A 1 2.05 -8.26 4.69
N HIS A 2 0.71 -8.43 4.58
CA HIS A 2 0.09 -8.96 3.34
C HIS A 2 0.23 -8.07 2.10
N ALA A 3 0.22 -6.74 2.28
CA ALA A 3 0.40 -5.80 1.17
C ALA A 3 1.85 -5.85 0.63
N HIS A 4 2.86 -5.84 1.51
CA HIS A 4 4.28 -6.05 1.17
C HIS A 4 4.51 -7.38 0.47
N TRP A 5 3.85 -8.45 0.96
CA TRP A 5 3.92 -9.75 0.32
C TRP A 5 3.55 -9.67 -1.17
N THR A 6 2.54 -8.89 -1.58
CA THR A 6 2.18 -8.78 -3.02
C THR A 6 3.27 -8.18 -3.91
N GLY A 7 4.30 -7.53 -3.36
CA GLY A 7 5.31 -6.80 -4.14
C GLY A 7 6.45 -7.65 -4.70
N ALA A 8 6.56 -8.94 -4.37
CA ALA A 8 7.63 -9.79 -4.89
C ALA A 8 7.60 -9.95 -6.43
N ALA A 9 8.73 -10.39 -6.98
CA ALA A 9 8.99 -10.45 -8.42
C ALA A 9 8.00 -11.35 -9.19
N ASP A 10 7.54 -12.44 -8.58
CA ASP A 10 6.55 -13.38 -9.12
C ASP A 10 5.10 -12.86 -9.00
N ARG A 11 4.90 -11.64 -8.47
CA ARG A 11 3.58 -11.07 -8.17
C ARG A 11 3.43 -9.70 -8.82
N LEU A 12 3.47 -8.62 -8.04
CA LEU A 12 3.35 -7.25 -8.57
C LEU A 12 4.70 -6.61 -8.90
N ASN A 13 5.81 -7.29 -8.60
CA ASN A 13 7.17 -6.90 -9.01
C ASN A 13 7.48 -5.41 -8.73
N ARG A 14 7.19 -4.96 -7.50
CA ARG A 14 7.36 -3.56 -7.11
C ARG A 14 8.81 -3.29 -6.73
N GLU A 15 9.38 -2.21 -7.27
CA GLU A 15 10.80 -1.87 -7.11
C GLU A 15 11.26 -1.82 -5.65
N GLY A 16 10.45 -1.27 -4.73
CA GLY A 16 10.80 -1.21 -3.31
C GLY A 16 10.85 -2.55 -2.58
N ILE A 17 10.37 -3.62 -3.20
CA ILE A 17 10.48 -5.01 -2.71
C ILE A 17 11.55 -5.79 -3.47
N VAL A 18 11.61 -5.63 -4.80
CA VAL A 18 12.52 -6.45 -5.64
C VAL A 18 13.94 -5.89 -5.74
N LYS A 19 14.14 -4.62 -5.41
CA LYS A 19 15.46 -4.00 -5.29
C LYS A 19 15.68 -3.53 -3.86
N PHE A 20 16.65 -4.12 -3.18
CA PHE A 20 17.05 -3.65 -1.86
C PHE A 20 17.63 -2.24 -1.98
N SER A 21 16.85 -1.25 -1.57
CA SER A 21 17.20 0.17 -1.68
C SER A 21 17.74 0.76 -0.37
N GLY A 22 17.91 -0.09 0.66
CA GLY A 22 18.24 0.34 2.03
C GLY A 22 17.04 0.91 2.77
N PHE A 23 16.96 0.65 4.08
CA PHE A 23 15.94 1.22 4.96
C PHE A 23 16.05 2.75 4.97
N GLY A 24 14.92 3.44 4.83
CA GLY A 24 14.86 4.90 4.82
C GLY A 24 15.17 5.56 3.46
N SER A 25 15.39 4.79 2.40
CA SER A 25 15.46 5.32 1.04
C SER A 25 14.08 5.79 0.55
N GLN A 26 14.07 6.72 -0.42
CA GLN A 26 12.83 7.22 -1.02
C GLN A 26 12.01 6.10 -1.66
N VAL A 27 12.68 5.10 -2.26
CA VAL A 27 12.06 3.93 -2.89
C VAL A 27 11.39 3.05 -1.84
N TYR A 28 12.05 2.84 -0.70
CA TYR A 28 11.48 2.09 0.43
C TYR A 28 10.31 2.84 1.08
N ALA A 29 10.43 4.15 1.28
CA ALA A 29 9.35 4.99 1.81
C ALA A 29 8.10 4.99 0.89
N TYR A 30 8.32 4.96 -0.43
CA TYR A 30 7.23 4.83 -1.39
C TYR A 30 6.55 3.45 -1.33
N GLU A 31 7.30 2.38 -1.10
CA GLU A 31 6.72 1.04 -0.93
C GLU A 31 5.86 0.94 0.34
N GLU A 32 6.31 1.52 1.45
CA GLU A 32 5.50 1.62 2.66
C GLU A 32 4.18 2.39 2.40
N LEU A 33 4.20 3.46 1.58
CA LEU A 33 2.98 4.17 1.15
C LEU A 33 1.98 3.21 0.49
N VAL A 34 2.47 2.48 -0.51
CA VAL A 34 1.65 1.59 -1.33
C VAL A 34 1.08 0.47 -0.45
N ALA A 35 1.87 -0.05 0.48
CA ALA A 35 1.46 -1.09 1.39
C ALA A 35 0.39 -0.62 2.39
N GLU A 36 0.55 0.56 2.98
CA GLU A 36 -0.41 1.13 3.93
C GLU A 36 -1.75 1.46 3.25
N ILE A 37 -1.74 2.15 2.10
CA ILE A 37 -2.96 2.45 1.34
C ILE A 37 -3.61 1.13 0.86
N GLY A 38 -2.82 0.17 0.39
CA GLY A 38 -3.33 -1.12 -0.09
C GLY A 38 -4.04 -1.90 1.01
N ALA A 39 -3.49 -1.90 2.22
CA ALA A 39 -4.12 -2.49 3.39
C ALA A 39 -5.40 -1.76 3.81
N ALA A 40 -5.42 -0.42 3.71
CA ALA A 40 -6.60 0.40 3.98
C ALA A 40 -7.75 0.07 3.02
N PHE A 41 -7.47 0.09 1.71
CA PHE A 41 -8.43 -0.21 0.66
C PHE A 41 -8.98 -1.63 0.78
N THR A 42 -8.12 -2.61 1.06
CA THR A 42 -8.54 -4.01 1.26
C THR A 42 -9.47 -4.15 2.47
N CYS A 43 -9.17 -3.50 3.60
CA CYS A 43 -10.07 -3.54 4.75
C CYS A 43 -11.39 -2.82 4.50
N ALA A 44 -11.36 -1.66 3.84
CA ALA A 44 -12.58 -0.94 3.46
C ALA A 44 -13.45 -1.79 2.53
N TYR A 45 -12.85 -2.46 1.54
CA TYR A 45 -13.54 -3.34 0.61
C TYR A 45 -14.18 -4.55 1.30
N LEU A 46 -13.45 -5.21 2.21
CA LEU A 46 -13.94 -6.38 2.95
C LEU A 46 -14.91 -6.02 4.09
N GLY A 47 -15.22 -4.74 4.31
CA GLY A 47 -16.07 -4.29 5.42
C GLY A 47 -15.44 -4.52 6.80
N VAL A 48 -14.13 -4.77 6.88
CA VAL A 48 -13.42 -4.98 8.14
C VAL A 48 -13.24 -3.64 8.82
N LYS A 49 -14.11 -3.34 9.79
CA LYS A 49 -13.95 -2.20 10.68
C LYS A 49 -12.80 -2.49 11.64
N ARG A 50 -11.65 -1.88 11.40
CA ARG A 50 -10.57 -1.79 12.39
C ARG A 50 -10.80 -0.53 13.22
N GLU A 51 -11.01 -0.67 14.53
CA GLU A 51 -11.02 0.46 15.45
C GLU A 51 -9.69 1.24 15.34
N GLY A 52 -9.76 2.57 15.24
CA GLY A 52 -8.58 3.44 15.08
C GLY A 52 -7.94 3.45 13.68
N LEU A 53 -8.50 2.73 12.70
CA LEU A 53 -7.97 2.73 11.33
C LEU A 53 -8.02 4.13 10.71
N MET A 54 -9.14 4.83 10.87
CA MET A 54 -9.36 6.16 10.31
C MET A 54 -8.48 7.21 11.00
N ASP A 55 -8.28 7.10 12.32
CA ASP A 55 -7.43 8.02 13.10
C ASP A 55 -5.95 7.86 12.73
N ASN A 56 -5.51 6.61 12.56
CA ASN A 56 -4.19 6.30 12.04
C ASN A 56 -4.02 6.86 10.62
N HIS A 57 -4.99 6.69 9.71
CA HIS A 57 -4.92 7.26 8.37
C HIS A 57 -4.77 8.79 8.37
N VAL A 58 -5.42 9.51 9.28
CA VAL A 58 -5.26 10.97 9.39
C VAL A 58 -3.87 11.35 9.89
N ALA A 59 -3.35 10.66 10.91
CA ALA A 59 -1.99 10.88 11.41
C ALA A 59 -0.92 10.56 10.34
N TYR A 60 -1.14 9.49 9.56
CA TYR A 60 -0.33 9.20 8.38
C TYR A 60 -0.48 10.33 7.36
N LEU A 61 -1.67 10.67 6.85
CA LEU A 61 -1.84 11.78 5.89
C LEU A 61 -1.18 13.10 6.33
N ALA A 62 -1.16 13.41 7.62
CA ALA A 62 -0.44 14.56 8.18
C ALA A 62 1.09 14.44 8.04
N ASN A 63 1.67 13.27 8.26
CA ASN A 63 3.10 12.99 8.01
C ASN A 63 3.44 13.03 6.51
N TRP A 64 2.48 12.65 5.65
CA TRP A 64 2.60 12.62 4.19
C TRP A 64 2.42 14.00 3.56
N ARG A 65 1.89 14.97 4.32
CA ARG A 65 1.74 16.37 3.90
C ARG A 65 3.05 17.00 3.41
N LYS A 66 4.19 16.56 3.95
CA LYS A 66 5.51 17.01 3.47
C LYS A 66 5.82 16.46 2.08
N ALA A 67 5.63 15.15 1.87
CA ALA A 67 5.79 14.51 0.56
C ALA A 67 4.79 15.06 -0.48
N LEU A 68 3.56 15.35 -0.08
CA LEU A 68 2.53 15.99 -0.92
C LEU A 68 2.89 17.42 -1.34
N LYS A 69 3.60 18.16 -0.48
CA LYS A 69 4.07 19.51 -0.80
C LYS A 69 5.18 19.47 -1.85
N ASP A 70 6.02 18.45 -1.80
CA ASP A 70 7.17 18.31 -2.70
C ASP A 70 6.77 17.69 -4.05
N ASP A 71 5.86 16.71 -4.06
CA ASP A 71 5.26 16.16 -5.29
C ASP A 71 3.82 15.65 -5.03
N PRO A 72 2.78 16.40 -5.44
CA PRO A 72 1.39 16.00 -5.23
C PRO A 72 0.98 14.75 -6.02
N THR A 73 1.74 14.36 -7.06
CA THR A 73 1.43 13.19 -7.89
C THR A 73 1.82 11.87 -7.22
N VAL A 74 2.69 11.90 -6.21
CA VAL A 74 3.17 10.71 -5.49
C VAL A 74 2.02 9.94 -4.85
N ILE A 75 1.07 10.64 -4.21
CA ILE A 75 -0.10 9.98 -3.59
C ILE A 75 -0.99 9.35 -4.65
N GLN A 76 -1.24 10.04 -5.77
CA GLN A 76 -2.07 9.50 -6.84
C GLN A 76 -1.45 8.23 -7.45
N ARG A 77 -0.14 8.24 -7.67
CA ARG A 77 0.60 7.07 -8.14
C ARG A 77 0.52 5.92 -7.15
N ALA A 78 0.76 6.19 -5.86
CA ALA A 78 0.73 5.14 -4.85
C ALA A 78 -0.68 4.58 -4.63
N ALA A 79 -1.73 5.42 -4.72
CA ALA A 79 -3.11 4.97 -4.68
C ALA A 79 -3.46 4.05 -5.86
N ASN A 80 -2.95 4.34 -7.05
CA ASN A 80 -3.10 3.47 -8.22
C ASN A 80 -2.44 2.10 -8.01
N GLU A 81 -1.22 2.07 -7.46
CA GLU A 81 -0.52 0.82 -7.11
C GLU A 81 -1.23 0.07 -5.99
N ALA A 82 -1.67 0.76 -4.95
CA ALA A 82 -2.45 0.19 -3.85
C ALA A 82 -3.76 -0.45 -4.33
N GLY A 83 -4.41 0.14 -5.34
CA GLY A 83 -5.58 -0.47 -5.99
C GLY A 83 -5.25 -1.82 -6.66
N LYS A 84 -4.04 -2.00 -7.20
CA LYS A 84 -3.57 -3.30 -7.72
C LYS A 84 -3.32 -4.28 -6.59
N VAL A 85 -2.73 -3.84 -5.48
CA VAL A 85 -2.53 -4.66 -4.27
C VAL A 85 -3.87 -5.20 -3.78
N MET A 86 -4.86 -4.33 -3.60
CA MET A 86 -6.19 -4.71 -3.15
C MET A 86 -6.81 -5.75 -4.08
N ARG A 87 -6.86 -5.51 -5.40
CA ARG A 87 -7.40 -6.46 -6.37
C ARG A 87 -6.68 -7.80 -6.35
N TYR A 88 -5.35 -7.79 -6.25
CA TYR A 88 -4.56 -9.01 -6.17
C TYR A 88 -4.93 -9.84 -4.94
N LEU A 89 -5.06 -9.20 -3.78
CA LEU A 89 -5.45 -9.86 -2.53
C LEU A 89 -6.87 -10.42 -2.58
N ILE A 90 -7.83 -9.66 -3.11
CA ILE A 90 -9.23 -10.10 -3.26
C ILE A 90 -9.29 -11.31 -4.20
N ASN A 91 -8.71 -11.20 -5.40
CA ASN A 91 -8.74 -12.29 -6.38
C ASN A 91 -8.09 -13.58 -5.85
N LYS A 92 -7.00 -13.45 -5.09
CA LYS A 92 -6.34 -14.60 -4.45
C LYS A 92 -7.20 -15.21 -3.34
N GLY A 93 -7.92 -14.39 -2.57
CA GLY A 93 -8.86 -14.83 -1.55
C GLY A 93 -10.05 -15.59 -2.14
N GLU A 94 -10.67 -15.05 -3.18
CA GLU A 94 -11.81 -15.66 -3.89
C GLU A 94 -11.43 -16.97 -4.60
N GLY A 95 -10.20 -17.06 -5.12
CA GLY A 95 -9.68 -18.28 -5.75
C GLY A 95 -9.37 -19.44 -4.79
N SER A 96 -9.36 -19.21 -3.48
CA SER A 96 -9.16 -20.26 -2.46
C SER A 96 -10.47 -20.89 -1.96
N GLY A 97 -11.62 -20.40 -2.44
CA GLY A 97 -12.96 -20.86 -2.07
C GLY A 97 -13.64 -21.75 -3.11
N ARG A 98 -12.89 -22.33 -4.07
CA ARG A 98 -13.39 -23.32 -5.02
C ARG A 98 -12.57 -24.59 -4.96
#